data_AF-A0A250G1X4-F1
#
_entry.id   AF-A0A250G1X4-F1
#
_cell.length_a   1.000
_cell.length_b   1.000
_cell.length_c   1.000
_cell.angle_alpha   90.00
_cell.angle_beta   90.00
_cell.angle_gamma   90.00
#
_symmetry.space_group_name_H-M   'P 1'
#
loop_
_entity.id
_entity.type
_entity.pdbx_description
1 polymer ?
#
loop_
_entity_poly.entity_id
_entity_poly.type
_entity_poly.pdbx_seq_one_letter_code
_entity_poly.pdbx_strand_id
1 'polypeptide(L)'
;MFNNEAKKNYQIPLNFKPFFDEKEGSLEKCSEIESVDQHIDLLIITYQGEHIFDKNYGTAIWELDFEHIRSVEVWKEDFSKYLSNAISQYEPRISITDFQLEISELVEEDTMFGNVNVRKRADIIIEATLKSNERFCRFHYQLFLSPLSKN
;
A
#
# COMPACT_ATOMS: atom_id res chain seq x y z
N MET A 1 -6.06 11.39 23.79
CA MET A 1 -5.71 12.78 23.46
C MET A 1 -5.18 12.79 22.04
N PHE A 2 -5.96 13.28 21.08
CA PHE A 2 -5.48 13.42 19.70
C PHE A 2 -4.45 14.56 19.71
N ASN A 3 -3.19 14.23 19.47
CA ASN A 3 -2.17 15.25 19.23
C ASN A 3 -2.64 16.10 18.05
N ASN A 4 -2.76 17.41 18.27
CA ASN A 4 -3.05 18.36 17.20
C ASN A 4 -1.77 18.54 16.37
N GLU A 5 -1.45 17.52 15.57
CA GLU A 5 -0.27 17.52 14.71
C GLU A 5 -0.51 18.50 13.56
N ALA A 6 0.45 19.38 13.29
CA ALA A 6 0.30 20.41 12.27
C ALA A 6 0.16 19.78 10.88
N LYS A 7 -0.99 19.96 10.24
CA LYS A 7 -1.27 19.47 8.89
C LYS A 7 -0.51 20.29 7.85
N LYS A 8 0.62 19.78 7.37
CA LYS A 8 1.50 20.47 6.40
C LYS A 8 1.56 19.78 5.04
N ASN A 9 1.29 18.48 5.00
CA ASN A 9 1.39 17.66 3.79
C ASN A 9 0.11 17.75 2.97
N TYR A 10 0.21 17.55 1.66
CA TYR A 10 -0.98 17.50 0.80
C TYR A 10 -1.63 16.13 0.88
N GLN A 11 -2.95 16.14 0.96
CA GLN A 11 -3.76 14.92 0.92
C GLN A 11 -3.91 14.44 -0.52
N ILE A 12 -3.79 13.13 -0.75
CA ILE A 12 -4.09 12.50 -2.04
C ILE A 12 -5.33 11.59 -1.94
N PRO A 13 -6.12 11.45 -3.03
CA PRO A 13 -6.01 12.20 -4.29
C PRO A 13 -6.31 13.69 -4.10
N LEU A 14 -5.63 14.55 -4.88
CA LEU A 14 -5.78 15.99 -4.76
C LEU A 14 -7.20 16.42 -5.12
N ASN A 15 -7.92 17.00 -4.17
CA ASN A 15 -9.19 17.65 -4.41
C ASN A 15 -8.96 19.11 -4.84
N PHE A 16 -9.07 19.38 -6.14
CA PHE A 16 -8.88 20.73 -6.67
C PHE A 16 -10.13 21.62 -6.57
N LYS A 17 -11.30 21.10 -6.19
CA LYS A 17 -12.53 21.93 -6.13
C LYS A 17 -12.38 23.12 -5.16
N PRO A 18 -11.91 22.93 -3.90
CA PRO A 18 -11.66 24.02 -2.96
C PRO A 18 -10.62 25.04 -3.45
N PHE A 19 -9.63 24.57 -4.21
CA PHE A 19 -8.50 25.39 -4.65
C PHE A 19 -8.93 26.50 -5.62
N PHE A 20 -9.95 26.25 -6.42
CA PHE A 20 -10.51 27.25 -7.35
C PHE A 20 -11.63 28.11 -6.74
N ASP A 21 -11.98 27.91 -5.46
CA ASP A 21 -12.89 28.78 -4.73
C ASP A 21 -12.13 29.99 -4.17
N GLU A 22 -12.61 31.20 -4.50
CA GLU A 22 -12.01 32.47 -4.05
C GLU A 22 -11.98 32.62 -2.51
N LYS A 23 -12.79 31.86 -1.77
CA LYS A 23 -12.87 31.93 -0.31
C LYS A 23 -11.97 30.95 0.43
N GLU A 24 -11.75 29.75 -0.11
CA GLU A 24 -10.94 28.69 0.54
C GLU A 24 -9.50 28.70 0.02
N GLY A 25 -9.30 28.89 -1.29
CA GLY A 25 -8.01 29.17 -1.94
C GLY A 25 -6.85 28.22 -1.59
N SER A 26 -7.11 27.01 -1.07
CA SER A 26 -6.08 26.12 -0.55
C SER A 26 -6.43 24.65 -0.79
N LEU A 27 -5.39 23.84 -0.99
CA LEU A 27 -5.52 22.39 -1.10
C LEU A 27 -5.64 21.76 0.28
N GLU A 28 -6.42 20.68 0.35
CA GLU A 28 -6.57 19.89 1.57
C GLU A 28 -5.21 19.40 2.09
N LYS A 29 -5.05 19.54 3.41
CA LYS A 29 -3.84 19.16 4.12
C LYS A 29 -4.10 18.00 5.06
N CYS A 30 -3.11 17.12 5.18
CA CYS A 30 -3.10 16.00 6.11
C CYS A 30 -1.86 16.05 7.03
N SER A 31 -1.92 15.27 8.09
CA SER A 31 -0.80 15.01 8.98
C SER A 31 0.35 14.32 8.24
N GLU A 32 1.52 14.23 8.88
CA GLU A 32 2.64 13.47 8.32
C GLU A 32 2.31 11.99 8.21
N ILE A 33 1.67 11.42 9.23
CA ILE A 33 1.32 10.01 9.23
C ILE A 33 0.30 9.65 8.12
N GLU A 34 -0.73 10.47 7.93
CA GLU A 34 -1.71 10.29 6.84
C GLU A 34 -1.04 10.43 5.45
N SER A 35 -0.09 11.34 5.31
CA SER A 35 0.65 11.52 4.04
C SER A 35 1.59 10.36 3.74
N VAL A 36 2.19 9.74 4.76
CA VAL A 36 2.99 8.53 4.61
C VAL A 36 2.10 7.35 4.23
N ASP A 37 0.98 7.17 4.95
CA ASP A 37 0.02 6.11 4.69
C ASP A 37 -0.49 6.12 3.24
N GLN A 38 -0.89 7.30 2.77
CA GLN A 38 -1.33 7.51 1.39
C GLN A 38 -0.23 7.26 0.36
N HIS A 39 1.02 7.60 0.67
CA HIS A 39 2.13 7.37 -0.26
C HIS A 39 2.51 5.88 -0.34
N ILE A 40 2.46 5.15 0.77
CA ILE A 40 2.65 3.69 0.75
C ILE A 40 1.52 3.02 -0.05
N ASP A 41 0.27 3.45 0.13
CA ASP A 41 -0.86 2.95 -0.69
C ASP A 41 -0.62 3.20 -2.19
N LEU A 42 -0.22 4.42 -2.55
CA LEU A 42 0.15 4.78 -3.92
C LEU A 42 1.29 3.89 -4.46
N LEU A 43 2.33 3.64 -3.67
CA LEU A 43 3.44 2.77 -4.05
C LEU A 43 2.96 1.35 -4.31
N ILE A 44 2.11 0.80 -3.44
CA ILE A 44 1.57 -0.56 -3.56
C ILE A 44 0.79 -0.72 -4.88
N ILE A 45 -0.05 0.26 -5.24
CA ILE A 45 -0.89 0.18 -6.45
C ILE A 45 -0.16 0.58 -7.74
N THR A 46 1.09 1.05 -7.66
CA THR A 46 1.87 1.46 -8.82
C THR A 46 2.80 0.33 -9.26
N TYR A 47 2.66 -0.12 -10.51
CA TYR A 47 3.56 -1.10 -11.10
C TYR A 47 4.89 -0.47 -11.51
N GLN A 48 6.00 -1.17 -11.26
CA GLN A 48 7.33 -0.69 -11.63
C GLN A 48 7.43 -0.47 -13.15
N GLY A 49 7.62 0.79 -13.56
CA GLY A 49 7.70 1.20 -14.96
C GLY A 49 6.51 2.04 -15.45
N GLU A 50 5.42 2.12 -14.68
CA GLU A 50 4.27 2.98 -14.97
C GLU A 50 4.62 4.47 -14.92
N HIS A 51 5.43 4.86 -13.95
CA HIS A 51 5.85 6.24 -13.81
C HIS A 51 6.75 6.64 -14.99
N ILE A 52 6.41 7.75 -15.66
CA ILE A 52 7.03 8.14 -16.94
C ILE A 52 8.49 8.56 -16.75
N PHE A 53 8.79 9.34 -15.69
CA PHE A 53 10.12 9.88 -15.45
C PHE A 53 11.04 8.97 -14.63
N ASP A 54 10.54 8.33 -13.57
CA ASP A 54 11.26 7.28 -12.85
C ASP A 54 10.66 5.90 -13.15
N LYS A 55 11.35 5.11 -13.99
CA LYS A 55 10.90 3.76 -14.34
C LYS A 55 11.06 2.74 -13.21
N ASN A 56 11.75 3.08 -12.13
CA ASN A 56 11.89 2.21 -10.98
C ASN A 56 10.81 2.48 -9.91
N TYR A 57 10.05 3.57 -10.02
CA TYR A 57 9.00 3.90 -9.06
C TYR A 57 7.85 2.89 -9.12
N GLY A 58 7.35 2.53 -7.94
CA GLY A 58 6.34 1.49 -7.74
C GLY A 58 6.93 0.25 -7.09
N THR A 59 6.27 -0.89 -7.31
CA THR A 59 6.68 -2.17 -6.72
C THR A 59 6.58 -3.31 -7.75
N ALA A 60 7.46 -4.30 -7.59
CA ALA A 60 7.50 -5.51 -8.41
C ALA A 60 6.62 -6.64 -7.87
N ILE A 61 5.83 -6.43 -6.80
CA ILE A 61 4.94 -7.48 -6.25
C ILE A 61 3.95 -8.02 -7.30
N TRP A 62 3.60 -7.21 -8.31
CA TRP A 62 2.68 -7.60 -9.37
C TRP A 62 3.28 -8.63 -10.35
N GLU A 63 4.61 -8.74 -10.44
CA GLU A 63 5.25 -9.83 -11.18
C GLU A 63 4.93 -11.19 -10.55
N LEU A 64 4.80 -11.23 -9.22
CA LEU A 64 4.52 -12.44 -8.46
C LEU A 64 3.09 -12.97 -8.68
N ASP A 65 2.19 -12.17 -9.24
CA ASP A 65 0.81 -12.58 -9.53
C ASP A 65 0.73 -13.43 -10.82
N PHE A 66 1.76 -13.38 -11.67
CA PHE A 66 1.84 -14.12 -12.93
C PHE A 66 2.87 -15.25 -12.94
N GLU A 67 3.74 -15.32 -11.93
CA GLU A 67 4.75 -16.38 -11.84
C GLU A 67 4.16 -17.73 -11.39
N HIS A 68 4.74 -18.83 -11.90
CA HIS A 68 4.44 -20.17 -11.41
C HIS A 68 5.03 -20.35 -10.01
N ILE A 69 4.19 -20.17 -9.00
CA ILE A 69 4.60 -20.19 -7.59
C ILE A 69 5.13 -21.57 -7.22
N ARG A 70 6.38 -21.62 -6.73
CA ARG A 70 7.02 -22.85 -6.24
C ARG A 70 6.48 -23.27 -4.87
N SER A 71 6.27 -22.31 -3.96
CA SER A 71 5.54 -22.46 -2.69
C SER A 71 5.04 -21.11 -2.15
N VAL A 72 4.08 -21.13 -1.23
CA VAL A 72 3.50 -19.91 -0.62
C VAL A 72 4.55 -19.16 0.21
N GLU A 73 5.46 -19.86 0.85
CA GLU A 73 6.52 -19.29 1.68
C GLU A 73 7.49 -18.47 0.83
N VAL A 74 7.96 -19.01 -0.30
CA VAL A 74 8.83 -18.29 -1.23
C VAL A 74 8.12 -17.05 -1.78
N TRP A 75 6.84 -17.18 -2.14
CA TRP A 75 6.03 -16.04 -2.58
C TRP A 75 5.93 -14.96 -1.50
N LYS A 76 5.69 -15.34 -0.24
CA LYS A 76 5.63 -14.41 0.89
C LYS A 76 6.97 -13.71 1.11
N GLU A 77 8.09 -14.42 1.01
CA GLU A 77 9.44 -13.87 1.14
C GLU A 77 9.73 -12.85 0.03
N ASP A 78 9.48 -13.19 -1.23
CA ASP A 78 9.70 -12.30 -2.37
C ASP A 78 8.77 -11.08 -2.32
N PHE A 79 7.50 -11.27 -1.97
CA PHE A 79 6.55 -10.18 -1.79
C PHE A 79 7.04 -9.19 -0.73
N SER A 80 7.42 -9.71 0.44
CA SER A 80 7.90 -8.90 1.56
C SER A 80 9.17 -8.13 1.18
N LYS A 81 10.09 -8.79 0.47
CA LYS A 81 11.33 -8.18 -0.03
C LYS A 81 11.05 -7.07 -1.04
N TYR A 82 10.19 -7.30 -2.03
CA TYR A 82 9.89 -6.30 -3.07
C TYR A 82 9.22 -5.07 -2.47
N LEU A 83 8.19 -5.26 -1.63
CA LEU A 83 7.47 -4.14 -1.06
C LEU A 83 8.32 -3.37 -0.02
N SER A 84 9.05 -4.06 0.86
CA SER A 84 9.92 -3.39 1.83
C SER A 84 11.05 -2.59 1.17
N ASN A 85 11.62 -3.10 0.08
CA ASN A 85 12.63 -2.37 -0.70
C ASN A 85 12.02 -1.11 -1.36
N ALA A 86 10.85 -1.23 -1.99
CA ALA A 86 10.17 -0.10 -2.62
C ALA A 86 9.85 1.00 -1.60
N ILE A 87 9.27 0.64 -0.45
CA ILE A 87 8.98 1.59 0.63
C ILE A 87 10.27 2.23 1.16
N SER A 88 11.32 1.43 1.42
CA SER A 88 12.60 1.96 1.92
C SER A 88 13.27 2.92 0.94
N GLN A 89 13.10 2.71 -0.36
CA GLN A 89 13.65 3.55 -1.41
C GLN A 89 12.85 4.84 -1.61
N TYR A 90 11.53 4.75 -1.61
CA TYR A 90 10.66 5.85 -2.06
C TYR A 90 10.01 6.62 -0.92
N GLU A 91 9.84 6.03 0.27
CA GLU A 91 9.27 6.67 1.46
C GLU A 91 10.36 6.93 2.52
N PRO A 92 11.21 7.96 2.37
CA PRO A 92 12.34 8.19 3.25
C PRO A 92 11.93 8.69 4.64
N ARG A 93 10.65 9.06 4.87
CA ARG A 93 10.19 9.63 6.16
C ARG A 93 10.07 8.57 7.25
N ILE A 94 10.03 7.28 6.90
CA ILE A 94 9.97 6.18 7.87
C ILE A 94 11.19 5.27 7.77
N SER A 95 11.39 4.48 8.83
CA SER A 95 12.27 3.32 8.86
C SER A 95 11.44 2.10 9.24
N ILE A 96 11.33 1.11 8.35
CA ILE A 96 10.60 -0.13 8.63
C ILE A 96 11.31 -0.88 9.77
N THR A 97 10.55 -1.29 10.78
CA THR A 97 11.01 -2.07 11.93
C THR A 97 10.52 -3.51 11.88
N ASP A 98 9.32 -3.74 11.33
CA ASP A 98 8.77 -5.07 11.10
C ASP A 98 7.86 -5.07 9.86
N PHE A 99 7.81 -6.19 9.16
CA PHE A 99 6.96 -6.39 7.99
C PHE A 99 6.28 -7.76 8.11
N GLN A 100 4.95 -7.77 8.15
CA GLN A 100 4.16 -8.99 8.32
C GLN A 100 3.22 -9.15 7.14
N LEU A 101 3.11 -10.38 6.66
CA LEU A 101 2.30 -10.74 5.49
C LEU A 101 1.52 -12.02 5.76
N GLU A 102 0.20 -11.90 5.73
CA GLU A 102 -0.70 -13.04 5.81
C GLU A 102 -1.51 -13.23 4.54
N ILE A 103 -1.71 -14.50 4.18
CA ILE A 103 -2.48 -14.88 3.00
C ILE A 103 -3.69 -15.68 3.48
N SER A 104 -4.87 -15.22 3.10
CA SER A 104 -6.14 -15.86 3.42
C SER A 104 -6.94 -16.16 2.14
N GLU A 105 -7.70 -17.26 2.17
CA GLU A 105 -8.68 -17.57 1.13
C GLU A 105 -10.06 -17.11 1.59
N LEU A 106 -10.68 -16.25 0.80
CA LEU A 106 -12.05 -15.78 1.00
C LEU A 106 -12.96 -16.54 0.06
N VAL A 107 -13.94 -17.23 0.62
CA VAL A 107 -14.97 -17.96 -0.11
C VAL A 107 -16.18 -17.04 -0.22
N GLU A 108 -16.44 -16.54 -1.43
CA GLU A 108 -17.65 -15.78 -1.76
C GLU A 108 -18.63 -16.73 -2.46
N GLU A 109 -19.75 -17.02 -1.80
CA GLU A 109 -20.87 -17.75 -2.39
C GLU A 109 -21.75 -16.78 -3.17
N ASP A 110 -21.81 -16.94 -4.49
CA ASP A 110 -22.75 -16.20 -5.32
C ASP A 110 -24.15 -16.79 -5.13
N THR A 111 -24.92 -16.18 -4.23
CA THR A 111 -26.27 -16.62 -3.85
C THR A 111 -27.27 -16.64 -5.01
N MET A 112 -26.96 -16.00 -6.15
CA MET A 112 -27.83 -15.94 -7.32
C MET A 112 -27.55 -17.03 -8.35
N PHE A 113 -26.31 -17.51 -8.47
CA PHE A 113 -25.90 -18.48 -9.50
C PHE A 113 -25.31 -19.78 -8.96
N GLY A 114 -25.13 -19.91 -7.64
CA GLY A 114 -24.55 -21.10 -7.01
C GLY A 114 -23.05 -21.30 -7.31
N ASN A 115 -22.38 -20.28 -7.85
CA ASN A 115 -20.96 -20.32 -8.12
C ASN A 115 -20.19 -19.94 -6.85
N VAL A 116 -19.19 -20.75 -6.49
CA VAL A 116 -18.26 -20.47 -5.40
C VAL A 116 -17.03 -19.79 -5.99
N ASN A 117 -16.81 -18.52 -5.65
CA ASN A 117 -15.59 -17.81 -6.01
C ASN A 117 -14.63 -17.83 -4.81
N VAL A 118 -13.39 -18.30 -5.05
CA VAL A 118 -12.33 -18.24 -4.05
C VAL A 118 -11.37 -17.12 -4.44
N ARG A 119 -11.25 -16.10 -3.58
CA ARG A 119 -10.29 -15.01 -3.75
C ARG A 119 -9.21 -15.12 -2.70
N LYS A 120 -7.95 -14.95 -3.11
CA LYS A 120 -6.85 -14.86 -2.16
C LYS A 120 -6.63 -13.40 -1.77
N ARG A 121 -6.52 -13.15 -0.47
CA ARG A 121 -6.24 -11.82 0.09
C ARG A 121 -4.90 -11.84 0.81
N ALA A 122 -4.04 -10.90 0.46
CA ALA A 122 -2.84 -10.55 1.20
C ALA A 122 -3.16 -9.44 2.19
N ASP A 123 -3.00 -9.72 3.48
CA ASP A 123 -3.07 -8.75 4.58
C ASP A 123 -1.64 -8.34 4.94
N ILE A 124 -1.33 -7.05 4.78
CA ILE A 124 0.00 -6.47 4.91
C ILE A 124 0.02 -5.57 6.14
N ILE A 125 0.95 -5.81 7.05
CA ILE A 125 1.19 -4.95 8.22
C ILE A 125 2.62 -4.45 8.14
N ILE A 126 2.78 -3.12 8.17
CA ILE A 126 4.08 -2.47 8.20
C ILE A 126 4.19 -1.73 9.53
N GLU A 127 5.16 -2.13 10.35
CA GLU A 127 5.54 -1.39 11.54
C GLU A 127 6.80 -0.59 11.23
N ALA A 128 6.81 0.68 11.64
CA ALA A 128 7.89 1.59 11.33
C ALA A 128 8.08 2.66 12.40
N THR A 129 9.21 3.34 12.33
CA THR A 129 9.48 4.56 13.11
C THR A 129 9.52 5.76 12.18
N LEU A 130 8.78 6.81 12.53
CA LEU A 130 8.77 8.08 11.81
C LEU A 130 10.03 8.88 12.15
N LYS A 131 10.84 9.22 11.15
CA LYS A 131 12.14 9.88 11.36
C LYS A 131 12.04 11.32 11.85
N SER A 132 10.88 11.97 11.71
CA SER A 132 10.69 13.36 12.14
C SER A 132 10.63 13.51 13.66
N ASN A 133 10.14 12.49 14.36
CA ASN A 133 9.85 12.55 15.80
C ASN A 133 10.12 11.24 16.56
N GLU A 134 10.72 10.24 15.89
CA GLU A 134 11.07 8.92 16.44
C GLU A 134 9.87 8.15 17.02
N ARG A 135 8.65 8.44 16.56
CA ARG A 135 7.45 7.73 17.01
C ARG A 135 7.22 6.47 16.20
N PHE A 136 6.82 5.42 16.91
CA PHE A 136 6.29 4.21 16.31
C PHE A 136 4.99 4.52 15.53
N CYS A 137 4.86 3.89 14.37
CA CYS A 137 3.69 3.92 13.52
C CYS A 137 3.43 2.53 12.92
N ARG A 138 2.17 2.26 12.59
CA ARG A 138 1.72 0.99 12.02
C ARG A 138 0.72 1.25 10.92
N PHE A 139 0.95 0.64 9.77
CA PHE A 139 0.11 0.74 8.57
C PHE A 139 -0.46 -0.63 8.22
N HIS A 140 -1.64 -0.64 7.62
CA HIS A 140 -2.35 -1.87 7.26
C HIS A 140 -2.96 -1.76 5.86
N TYR A 141 -2.61 -2.69 4.98
CA TYR A 141 -3.10 -2.73 3.61
C TYR A 141 -3.66 -4.11 3.26
N GLN A 142 -4.58 -4.14 2.31
CA GLN A 142 -5.19 -5.37 1.81
C GLN A 142 -5.10 -5.41 0.30
N LEU A 143 -4.59 -6.51 -0.24
CA LEU A 143 -4.55 -6.76 -1.68
C LEU A 143 -5.28 -8.05 -2.01
N PHE A 144 -6.06 -8.02 -3.09
CA PHE A 144 -6.67 -9.22 -3.64
C PHE A 144 -5.82 -9.69 -4.80
N LEU A 145 -5.38 -10.95 -4.72
CA LEU A 145 -4.54 -11.57 -5.74
C LEU A 145 -5.41 -12.14 -6.86
N SER A 146 -4.86 -12.19 -8.06
CA SER A 146 -5.50 -12.90 -9.17
C SER A 146 -5.69 -14.37 -8.82
N PRO A 147 -6.61 -15.09 -9.47
CA PRO A 147 -6.82 -16.51 -9.19
C PRO A 147 -5.51 -17.29 -9.39
N LEU A 148 -4.87 -17.69 -8.29
CA LEU A 148 -3.71 -18.58 -8.35
C LEU A 148 -4.19 -19.90 -8.95
N SER A 149 -3.71 -20.18 -10.17
CA SER A 149 -4.09 -21.40 -10.89
C SER A 149 -3.75 -22.61 -10.04
N LYS A 150 -4.75 -23.47 -9.77
CA LYS A 150 -4.54 -24.76 -9.08
C LYS A 150 -3.82 -25.69 -10.06
N ASN A 151 -2.59 -26.12 -9.70
CA ASN A 151 -2.00 -27.32 -10.31
C ASN A 151 -2.70 -28.58 -9.77
#